data_AF-S2FAR2-F1
#
_entry.id   AF-S2FAR2-F1
#
_cell.length_a   1.000
_cell.length_b   1.000
_cell.length_c   1.000
_cell.angle_alpha   90.00
_cell.angle_beta   90.00
_cell.angle_gamma   90.00
#
_symmetry.space_group_name_H-M   'P 1'
#
loop_
_entity.id
_entity.type
_entity.pdbx_description
1 polymer ?
#
loop_
_entity_poly.entity_id
_entity_poly.type
_entity_poly.pdbx_seq_one_letter_code
_entity_poly.pdbx_strand_id
1 'polypeptide(L)'
;MEALDEEGGQHMNKGFSKVTFPNACQLMRWHFHPMGFEASMDAPGSMIARLFDRASGETMIAIAGIPCSTVMNAADVERIIEAVEDELEAFIPPVALRSYA
;
A
#
# COMPACT_ATOMS: atom_id res chain seq x y z
N MET A 1 21.16 39.44 10.87
CA MET A 1 19.89 39.92 11.47
C MET A 1 19.33 40.88 10.45
N GLU A 2 18.33 40.52 9.64
CA GLU A 2 17.50 39.29 9.57
C GLU A 2 18.33 37.99 9.39
N ALA A 3 17.90 36.74 9.64
CA ALA A 3 16.67 36.13 10.22
C ALA A 3 15.44 35.82 9.31
N LEU A 4 15.35 34.54 8.90
CA LEU A 4 14.16 33.77 8.48
C LEU A 4 13.45 34.21 7.16
N ASP A 5 12.69 33.41 6.41
CA ASP A 5 12.06 32.09 6.65
C ASP A 5 12.19 31.15 5.41
N GLU A 6 11.79 29.89 5.61
CA GLU A 6 11.68 28.81 4.62
C GLU A 6 10.47 28.97 3.68
N GLU A 7 10.59 28.56 2.41
CA GLU A 7 9.63 27.66 1.72
C GLU A 7 9.96 27.50 0.22
N GLY A 8 9.68 26.32 -0.31
CA GLY A 8 10.00 25.96 -1.69
C GLY A 8 10.16 24.45 -1.91
N GLY A 9 9.55 23.64 -1.04
CA GLY A 9 9.56 22.19 -1.16
C GLY A 9 9.12 21.71 -2.54
N GLN A 10 9.70 20.59 -2.97
CA GLN A 10 9.49 20.01 -4.31
C GLN A 10 8.00 19.96 -4.65
N HIS A 11 7.57 20.73 -5.65
CA HIS A 11 6.22 20.66 -6.18
C HIS A 11 6.08 19.40 -7.05
N MET A 12 6.15 18.24 -6.40
CA MET A 12 5.69 16.97 -6.92
C MET A 12 4.21 17.18 -7.24
N ASN A 13 3.92 17.32 -8.53
CA ASN A 13 2.67 17.89 -9.05
C ASN A 13 1.44 17.38 -8.27
N LYS A 14 0.84 18.24 -7.42
CA LYS A 14 -0.46 17.97 -6.76
C LYS A 14 -1.64 18.06 -7.74
N GLY A 15 -1.40 17.64 -8.98
CA GLY A 15 -2.41 17.39 -9.99
C GLY A 15 -2.91 15.96 -9.84
N PHE A 16 -4.24 15.82 -9.77
CA PHE A 16 -5.02 14.59 -9.69
C PHE A 16 -4.70 13.59 -10.81
N SER A 17 -3.53 12.97 -10.72
CA SER A 17 -3.01 12.01 -11.69
C SER A 17 -3.78 10.72 -11.52
N LYS A 18 -4.86 10.61 -12.31
CA LYS A 18 -5.71 9.42 -12.35
C LYS A 18 -4.88 8.24 -12.84
N VAL A 19 -4.46 7.39 -11.91
CA VAL A 19 -3.76 6.14 -12.18
C VAL A 19 -4.78 5.03 -12.39
N THR A 20 -4.50 4.13 -13.33
CA THR A 20 -5.26 2.89 -13.47
C THR A 20 -4.86 1.92 -12.35
N PHE A 21 -5.75 0.98 -12.01
CA PHE A 21 -5.47 -0.09 -11.05
C PHE A 21 -4.07 -0.73 -11.19
N PRO A 22 -3.62 -1.24 -12.38
CA PRO A 22 -2.28 -1.81 -12.51
C PRO A 22 -1.13 -0.83 -12.25
N ASN A 23 -1.30 0.47 -12.54
CA ASN A 23 -0.29 1.48 -12.21
C ASN A 23 -0.27 1.77 -10.70
N ALA A 24 -1.43 1.83 -10.04
CA ALA A 24 -1.53 1.93 -8.59
C ALA A 24 -0.85 0.72 -7.90
N CYS A 25 -1.09 -0.51 -8.38
CA CYS A 25 -0.42 -1.70 -7.89
C CYS A 25 1.11 -1.65 -8.06
N GLN A 26 1.61 -1.01 -9.12
CA GLN A 26 3.06 -0.80 -9.28
C GLN A 26 3.63 0.19 -8.24
N LEU A 27 2.91 1.27 -7.92
CA LEU A 27 3.31 2.22 -6.87
C LEU A 27 3.31 1.54 -5.49
N MET A 28 2.24 0.81 -5.14
CA MET A 28 2.16 0.05 -3.89
C MET A 28 3.30 -0.98 -3.77
N ARG A 29 3.66 -1.66 -4.87
CA ARG A 29 4.81 -2.59 -4.91
C ARG A 29 6.17 -1.96 -4.66
N TRP A 30 6.33 -0.66 -4.91
CA TRP A 30 7.54 0.07 -4.52
C TRP A 30 7.46 0.55 -3.08
N HIS A 31 6.27 0.94 -2.61
CA HIS A 31 6.03 1.36 -1.23
C HIS A 31 6.36 0.25 -0.22
N PHE A 32 5.85 -0.96 -0.43
CA PHE A 32 6.05 -2.08 0.50
C PHE A 32 7.43 -2.78 0.39
N HIS A 33 8.35 -2.30 -0.46
CA HIS A 33 9.67 -2.93 -0.61
C HIS A 33 10.51 -2.75 0.69
N PRO A 34 11.15 -3.79 1.27
CA PRO A 34 11.58 -5.06 0.67
C PRO A 34 10.51 -6.14 0.49
N MET A 35 9.36 -6.04 1.17
CA MET A 35 8.29 -7.02 1.13
C MET A 35 7.65 -7.11 -0.27
N GLY A 36 6.98 -8.23 -0.54
CA GLY A 36 6.18 -8.44 -1.72
C GLY A 36 4.75 -7.93 -1.52
N PHE A 37 4.24 -7.19 -2.50
CA PHE A 37 2.84 -6.76 -2.55
C PHE A 37 2.18 -7.30 -3.82
N GLU A 38 1.02 -7.93 -3.68
CA GLU A 38 0.15 -8.37 -4.75
C GLU A 38 -1.25 -7.77 -4.56
N ALA A 39 -1.88 -7.37 -5.66
CA ALA A 39 -3.19 -6.74 -5.66
C ALA A 39 -3.97 -7.13 -6.91
N SER A 40 -5.16 -7.68 -6.70
CA SER A 40 -6.07 -8.15 -7.75
C SER A 40 -7.50 -7.74 -7.44
N MET A 41 -8.29 -7.37 -8.45
CA MET A 41 -9.72 -7.13 -8.26
C MET A 41 -10.45 -8.44 -7.92
N ASP A 42 -11.28 -8.40 -6.90
CA ASP A 42 -12.15 -9.49 -6.46
C ASP A 42 -13.56 -9.34 -7.07
N ALA A 43 -14.07 -8.10 -7.06
CA ALA A 43 -15.30 -7.70 -7.72
C ALA A 43 -15.13 -6.30 -8.37
N PRO A 44 -16.03 -5.85 -9.28
CA PRO A 44 -15.99 -4.50 -9.81
C PRO A 44 -16.33 -3.46 -8.73
N GLY A 45 -15.31 -3.01 -8.00
CA GLY A 45 -15.41 -2.12 -6.84
C GLY A 45 -14.60 -2.57 -5.61
N SER A 46 -14.05 -3.79 -5.61
CA SER A 46 -13.24 -4.32 -4.51
C SER A 46 -12.00 -5.07 -5.01
N MET A 47 -10.95 -5.05 -4.19
CA MET A 47 -9.72 -5.81 -4.42
C MET A 47 -9.36 -6.68 -3.23
N ILE A 48 -8.56 -7.69 -3.52
CA ILE A 48 -7.73 -8.40 -2.54
C ILE A 48 -6.32 -7.83 -2.64
N ALA A 49 -5.77 -7.39 -1.50
CA ALA A 49 -4.35 -7.13 -1.33
C ALA A 49 -3.70 -8.30 -0.59
N ARG A 50 -2.42 -8.57 -0.87
CA ARG A 50 -1.62 -9.59 -0.21
C ARG A 50 -0.21 -9.07 0.01
N LEU A 51 0.23 -9.08 1.26
CA LEU A 51 1.64 -8.90 1.62
C LEU A 51 2.26 -10.26 1.91
N PHE A 52 3.47 -10.44 1.40
CA PHE A 52 4.25 -11.65 1.58
C PHE A 52 5.73 -11.31 1.69
N ASP A 53 6.50 -12.10 2.43
CA ASP A 53 7.95 -11.95 2.39
C ASP A 53 8.47 -12.40 1.02
N ARG A 54 9.30 -11.55 0.39
CA ARG A 54 9.78 -11.80 -0.98
C ARG A 54 10.92 -12.84 -1.02
N ALA A 55 11.60 -13.11 0.09
CA ALA A 55 12.70 -14.06 0.16
C ALA A 55 12.22 -15.50 0.42
N SER A 56 11.22 -15.69 1.29
CA SER A 56 10.60 -16.98 1.59
C SER A 56 9.36 -17.30 0.73
N GLY A 57 8.65 -16.28 0.26
CA GLY A 57 7.34 -16.41 -0.39
C GLY A 57 6.16 -16.57 0.58
N GLU A 58 6.41 -16.50 1.90
CA GLU A 58 5.39 -16.67 2.95
C GLU A 58 4.41 -15.49 2.99
N THR A 59 3.11 -15.78 2.94
CA THR A 59 2.06 -14.76 3.10
C THR A 59 2.07 -14.24 4.53
N MET A 60 2.30 -12.94 4.70
CA MET A 60 2.19 -12.28 5.99
C MET A 60 0.72 -11.95 6.29
N ILE A 61 0.04 -11.32 5.34
CA ILE A 61 -1.39 -10.97 5.45
C ILE A 61 -2.04 -10.96 4.05
N ALA A 62 -3.32 -11.34 3.99
CA ALA A 62 -4.15 -11.21 2.80
C ALA A 62 -5.50 -10.59 3.19
N ILE A 63 -5.81 -9.44 2.60
CA ILE A 63 -6.94 -8.57 2.96
C ILE A 63 -7.88 -8.56 1.77
N ALA A 64 -9.12 -9.00 1.96
CA ALA A 64 -10.14 -9.04 0.92
C ALA A 64 -11.16 -7.91 1.10
N GLY A 65 -11.80 -7.48 0.01
CA GLY A 65 -12.88 -6.50 0.07
C GLY A 65 -12.43 -5.04 0.23
N ILE A 66 -11.14 -4.74 0.04
CA ILE A 66 -10.63 -3.36 0.06
C ILE A 66 -11.34 -2.56 -1.05
N PRO A 67 -12.00 -1.42 -0.75
CA PRO A 67 -12.64 -0.60 -1.76
C PRO A 67 -11.65 -0.08 -2.80
N CYS A 68 -11.90 -0.34 -4.08
CA CYS A 68 -11.00 0.09 -5.16
C CYS A 68 -11.78 0.51 -6.40
N SER A 69 -11.12 1.25 -7.29
CA SER A 69 -11.66 1.65 -8.59
C SER A 69 -10.68 1.27 -9.70
N THR A 70 -11.19 0.99 -10.91
CA THR A 70 -10.33 0.75 -12.09
C THR A 70 -9.48 1.97 -12.45
N VAL A 71 -9.94 3.17 -12.05
CA VAL A 71 -9.23 4.44 -12.15
C VAL A 71 -9.35 5.17 -10.81
N MET A 72 -8.19 5.51 -10.23
CA MET A 72 -8.03 6.04 -8.88
C MET A 72 -7.17 7.31 -8.93
N ASN A 73 -7.37 8.23 -7.99
CA ASN A 73 -6.47 9.36 -7.76
C ASN A 73 -5.42 9.02 -6.67
N ALA A 74 -4.41 9.88 -6.48
CA ALA A 74 -3.34 9.65 -5.50
C ALA A 74 -3.89 9.35 -4.09
N ALA A 75 -4.88 10.12 -3.62
CA ALA A 75 -5.47 9.94 -2.29
C ALA A 75 -6.30 8.65 -2.17
N ASP A 76 -6.78 8.07 -3.28
CA ASP A 76 -7.40 6.73 -3.24
C ASP A 76 -6.32 5.66 -3.07
N VAL A 77 -5.13 5.85 -3.66
CA VAL A 77 -4.00 4.91 -3.51
C VAL A 77 -3.40 5.00 -2.11
N GLU A 78 -3.20 6.22 -1.59
CA GLU A 78 -2.75 6.46 -0.22
C GLU A 78 -3.69 5.78 0.79
N ARG A 79 -5.01 5.95 0.65
CA ARG A 79 -5.99 5.26 1.51
C ARG A 79 -5.95 3.74 1.45
N ILE A 80 -5.63 3.15 0.29
CA ILE A 80 -5.47 1.70 0.18
C ILE A 80 -4.17 1.25 0.87
N ILE A 81 -3.09 2.03 0.77
CA ILE A 81 -1.84 1.76 1.50
C ILE A 81 -2.10 1.86 3.00
N GLU A 82 -2.68 2.96 3.48
CA GLU A 82 -3.04 3.17 4.89
C GLU A 82 -3.91 2.03 5.44
N ALA A 83 -4.95 1.60 4.71
CA ALA A 83 -5.81 0.49 5.13
C ALA A 83 -5.06 -0.85 5.20
N VAL A 84 -4.07 -1.06 4.34
CA VAL A 84 -3.22 -2.26 4.34
C VAL A 84 -2.20 -2.24 5.47
N GLU A 85 -1.68 -1.05 5.81
CA GLU A 85 -0.77 -0.85 6.95
C GLU A 85 -1.50 -0.99 8.29
N ASP A 86 -2.72 -0.42 8.42
CA ASP A 86 -3.57 -0.56 9.62
C ASP A 86 -3.95 -2.02 9.88
N GLU A 87 -4.38 -2.75 8.84
CA GLU A 87 -4.64 -4.20 8.94
C GLU A 87 -3.37 -5.00 9.26
N LEU A 88 -2.18 -4.57 8.79
CA LEU A 88 -0.90 -5.21 9.12
C LEU A 88 -0.48 -4.96 10.57
N GLU A 89 -0.71 -3.75 11.12
CA GLU A 89 -0.44 -3.43 12.53
C GLU A 89 -1.46 -4.10 13.47
N ALA A 90 -2.72 -4.14 13.08
CA ALA A 90 -3.79 -4.85 13.79
C ALA A 90 -3.62 -6.37 13.74
N PHE A 91 -2.95 -6.91 12.71
CA PHE A 91 -2.62 -8.32 12.61
C PHE A 91 -1.52 -8.71 13.60
N ILE A 92 -1.93 -9.01 14.84
CA ILE A 92 -1.07 -9.69 15.81
C ILE A 92 -0.95 -11.15 15.37
N PRO A 93 0.20 -11.61 14.82
CA PRO A 93 0.36 -13.01 14.49
C PRO A 93 0.28 -13.83 15.78
N PRO A 94 -0.50 -14.94 15.83
CA PRO A 94 -0.50 -15.81 16.99
C PRO A 94 0.92 -16.32 17.22
N VAL A 95 1.40 -16.21 18.47
CA VAL A 95 2.76 -16.54 18.94
C VAL A 95 3.26 -17.95 18.53
N ALA A 96 2.36 -18.83 18.07
CA ALA A 96 2.68 -20.11 17.43
C ALA A 96 3.65 -20.01 16.24
N LEU A 97 3.68 -18.89 15.49
CA LEU A 97 4.63 -18.68 14.38
C LEU A 97 6.06 -18.28 14.82
N ARG A 98 6.30 -18.13 16.14
CA ARG A 98 7.61 -17.75 16.69
C ARG A 98 8.58 -18.94 16.89
N SER A 99 8.31 -20.09 16.27
CA SER A 99 8.99 -21.37 16.57
C SER A 99 9.31 -22.24 15.34
N TYR A 100 9.54 -21.64 14.16
CA TYR A 100 10.36 -22.27 13.12
C TYR A 100 11.73 -21.61 13.10
N ALA A 101 12.66 -22.24 13.81
CA ALA A 101 14.08 -21.91 13.90
C ALA A 101 14.91 -22.75 12.93
#